data_AF-A0A2C9LUC5-F1
#
_entry.id   AF-A0A2C9LUC5-F1
#
_cell.length_a   1.000
_cell.length_b   1.000
_cell.length_c   1.000
_cell.angle_alpha   90.00
_cell.angle_beta   90.00
_cell.angle_gamma   90.00
#
_symmetry.space_group_name_H-M   'P 1'
#
loop_
_entity.id
_entity.type
_entity.pdbx_description
1 polymer ?
#
loop_
_entity_poly.entity_id
_entity_poly.type
_entity_poly.pdbx_seq_one_letter_code
_entity_poly.pdbx_strand_id
1 'polypeptide(L)'
;LNGERPEVSSLGAASQLTVNCTLNNFNNEDSNANKTLTFSRYNESKQQYDDLLKLDLDSETLLKASEKVRLKEKVITLGHLIVSLSVQNPLDGDEYRCDFDVQEKLSSSHATWVQIHNVEMSQRSEPDVTPSETCFQSSETKALADDQENVSDAQLRTDRQSKHRAGLVLSVSPLMLVNTYTDTLELMCKYKNSPFVNISSMSILHSLSLEKPEFKYIYSVNTYNNKGQSSVSSLKNASGAIDSSGESFLKLIIDDQTVSKIGLYKCEVIGFDVEHGKPVLVSRDVVVKASKNVLDSVIEIFEHKTRLLKESLELLHSKRTNNELDTKEISLAIKKLEIDLNKSTSQIRLDNEQTKNGTVNMKKLNDELRNNYEAVKKTLDEVVAKMKKFETDPKSLFQKSLESLFIASDVFRGRRYWLTRKNYKLHIADAHSMCLRYGGYLVEIDSQDEFNFVRAFLQKNKIFYSIFTGGIR
;
A
#
# COMPACT_ATOMS: atom_id res chain seq x y z
N LEU A 1 34.45 19.24 31.72
CA LEU A 1 35.34 20.06 30.86
C LEU A 1 34.42 20.87 29.96
N ASN A 2 34.48 22.19 30.12
CA ASN A 2 33.58 23.15 29.47
C ASN A 2 33.77 23.14 27.95
N GLY A 3 32.68 23.02 27.21
CA GLY A 3 32.58 23.29 25.78
C GLY A 3 31.37 24.18 25.54
N GLU A 4 31.57 25.28 24.82
CA GLU A 4 30.61 26.37 24.64
C GLU A 4 29.30 25.94 23.95
N ARG A 5 28.21 26.62 24.33
CA ARG A 5 26.84 26.43 23.82
C ARG A 5 26.63 27.41 22.65
N PRO A 6 26.26 26.98 21.42
CA PRO A 6 25.88 27.90 20.36
C PRO A 6 24.44 28.41 20.54
N GLU A 7 24.21 29.67 20.17
CA GLU A 7 22.91 30.34 20.18
C GLU A 7 21.95 29.84 19.09
N VAL A 8 20.67 30.01 19.38
CA VAL A 8 19.48 29.41 18.76
C VAL A 8 19.02 30.17 17.50
N SER A 9 18.61 29.42 16.49
CA SER A 9 17.58 29.85 15.52
C SER A 9 16.62 28.68 15.27
N SER A 10 15.38 28.81 15.77
CA SER A 10 14.34 27.78 15.80
C SER A 10 13.72 27.53 14.43
N LEU A 11 13.51 26.26 14.03
CA LEU A 11 12.48 25.90 13.04
C LEU A 11 12.11 24.40 13.11
N GLY A 12 10.83 24.12 13.42
CA GLY A 12 10.11 22.88 13.03
C GLY A 12 10.20 21.66 13.97
N ALA A 13 9.12 21.38 14.70
CA ALA A 13 8.96 20.12 15.44
C ALA A 13 8.72 18.92 14.49
N ALA A 14 9.53 17.86 14.62
CA ALA A 14 9.22 16.58 13.98
C ALA A 14 7.95 15.98 14.61
N SER A 15 7.05 15.41 13.81
CA SER A 15 5.80 14.81 14.33
C SER A 15 6.03 13.52 15.10
N GLN A 16 7.15 12.83 14.85
CA GLN A 16 7.48 11.53 15.44
C GLN A 16 8.99 11.28 15.38
N LEU A 17 9.55 10.75 16.47
CA LEU A 17 10.94 10.28 16.58
C LEU A 17 10.94 8.83 17.02
N THR A 18 11.74 7.99 16.38
CA THR A 18 11.97 6.61 16.82
C THR A 18 13.35 6.49 17.47
N VAL A 19 13.38 6.09 18.73
CA VAL A 19 14.62 5.81 19.47
C VAL A 19 14.78 4.30 19.62
N ASN A 20 15.91 3.77 19.15
CA ASN A 20 16.23 2.35 19.20
C ASN A 20 17.27 2.08 20.28
N CYS A 21 16.91 1.28 21.27
CA CYS A 21 17.83 0.80 22.29
C CYS A 21 18.16 -0.66 22.03
N THR A 22 19.40 -0.92 21.64
CA THR A 22 19.91 -2.26 21.31
C THR A 22 20.82 -2.77 22.41
N LEU A 23 20.49 -3.92 22.97
CA LEU A 23 21.39 -4.64 23.87
C LEU A 23 22.11 -5.75 23.10
N ASN A 24 23.42 -5.57 22.91
CA ASN A 24 24.29 -6.60 22.33
C ASN A 24 24.85 -7.45 23.48
N ASN A 25 24.98 -8.78 23.31
CA ASN A 25 25.37 -9.76 24.34
C ASN A 25 24.34 -10.01 25.46
N PHE A 26 23.11 -10.40 25.11
CA PHE A 26 22.22 -11.06 26.08
C PHE A 26 22.65 -12.53 26.24
N ASN A 27 23.77 -12.78 26.93
CA ASN A 27 24.16 -14.15 27.29
C ASN A 27 23.30 -14.60 28.49
N ASN A 28 22.68 -15.76 28.35
CA ASN A 28 21.72 -16.32 29.30
C ASN A 28 22.39 -17.10 30.44
N GLU A 29 23.71 -16.96 30.62
CA GLU A 29 24.50 -17.85 31.49
C GLU A 29 24.44 -17.47 32.99
N ASP A 30 24.08 -16.23 33.34
CA ASP A 30 23.84 -15.82 34.73
C ASP A 30 22.34 -15.77 35.02
N SER A 31 21.77 -16.93 35.38
CA SER A 31 20.33 -17.22 35.32
C SER A 31 19.46 -16.61 36.43
N ASN A 32 20.02 -15.84 37.37
CA ASN A 32 19.26 -15.39 38.56
C ASN A 32 19.31 -13.86 38.81
N ALA A 33 19.96 -13.08 37.95
CA ALA A 33 20.03 -11.63 38.11
C ALA A 33 18.85 -10.96 37.38
N ASN A 34 18.03 -10.20 38.12
CA ASN A 34 17.03 -9.32 37.51
C ASN A 34 17.74 -8.26 36.68
N LYS A 35 17.41 -8.20 35.39
CA LYS A 35 17.95 -7.23 34.43
C LYS A 35 16.87 -6.19 34.18
N THR A 36 17.21 -4.91 34.24
CA THR A 36 16.25 -3.84 34.00
C THR A 36 16.75 -2.89 32.93
N LEU A 37 15.94 -2.68 31.90
CA LEU A 37 16.17 -1.63 30.90
C LEU A 37 15.31 -0.41 31.24
N THR A 38 15.94 0.75 31.39
CA THR A 38 15.28 2.02 31.67
C THR A 38 15.50 2.98 30.51
N PHE A 39 14.41 3.53 29.98
CA PHE A 39 14.44 4.59 28.98
C PHE A 39 14.02 5.90 29.63
N SER A 40 14.88 6.91 29.52
CA SER A 40 14.70 8.18 30.22
C SER A 40 14.91 9.37 29.29
N ARG A 41 14.23 10.48 29.56
CA ARG A 41 14.39 11.76 28.85
C ARG A 41 15.01 12.78 29.79
N TYR A 42 15.97 13.54 29.29
CA TYR A 42 16.58 14.61 30.05
C TYR A 42 15.57 15.73 30.31
N ASN A 43 15.40 16.09 31.57
CA ASN A 43 14.56 17.20 31.98
C ASN A 43 15.46 18.40 32.29
N GLU A 44 15.53 19.36 31.36
CA GLU A 44 16.35 20.56 31.54
C GLU A 44 16.02 21.35 32.81
N SER A 45 14.74 21.42 33.21
CA SER A 45 14.31 22.17 34.40
C SER A 45 14.81 21.54 35.70
N LYS A 46 14.99 20.22 35.73
CA LYS A 46 15.46 19.49 36.91
C LYS A 46 16.94 19.08 36.84
N GLN A 47 17.59 19.31 35.69
CA GLN A 47 18.94 18.83 35.38
C GLN A 47 19.16 17.32 35.67
N GLN A 48 18.15 16.50 35.37
CA GLN A 48 18.20 15.05 35.60
C GLN A 48 17.40 14.31 34.51
N TYR A 49 17.62 13.00 34.39
CA TYR A 49 16.81 12.14 33.53
C TYR A 49 15.53 11.70 34.25
N ASP A 50 14.38 11.93 33.63
CA ASP A 50 13.09 11.42 34.07
C ASP A 50 12.79 10.10 33.32
N ASP A 51 12.59 9.01 34.06
CA ASP A 51 12.27 7.70 33.47
C ASP A 51 10.90 7.69 32.78
N LEU A 52 10.88 7.30 31.52
CA LEU A 52 9.67 7.19 30.69
C LEU A 52 9.13 5.77 30.68
N LEU A 53 10.01 4.79 30.53
CA LEU A 53 9.69 3.37 30.49
C LEU A 53 10.74 2.56 31.25
N LYS A 54 10.29 1.62 32.07
CA LYS A 54 11.15 0.65 32.74
C LYS A 54 10.66 -0.76 32.44
N LEU A 55 11.55 -1.59 31.91
CA LEU A 55 11.31 -2.97 31.51
C LEU A 55 12.12 -3.91 32.39
N ASP A 56 11.44 -4.66 33.25
CA ASP A 56 12.06 -5.71 34.04
C ASP A 56 12.07 -7.02 33.23
N LEU A 57 13.28 -7.58 33.07
CA LEU A 57 13.57 -8.80 32.34
C LEU A 57 13.89 -9.89 33.37
N ASP A 58 12.93 -10.78 33.59
CA ASP A 58 13.10 -11.98 34.43
C ASP A 58 13.65 -13.14 33.58
N SER A 59 14.37 -14.07 34.20
CA SER A 59 14.98 -15.24 33.55
C SER A 59 13.95 -16.17 32.92
N GLU A 60 12.69 -16.11 33.37
CA GLU A 60 11.54 -16.83 32.80
C GLU A 60 10.77 -16.08 31.69
N THR A 61 11.37 -15.10 31.01
CA THR A 61 10.78 -14.38 29.85
C THR A 61 9.50 -13.56 30.10
N LEU A 62 9.10 -13.34 31.37
CA LEU A 62 7.98 -12.48 31.71
C LEU A 62 8.39 -11.00 31.70
N LEU A 63 8.12 -10.31 30.59
CA LEU A 63 8.28 -8.86 30.47
C LEU A 63 7.24 -8.11 31.32
N LYS A 64 7.68 -7.46 32.40
CA LYS A 64 6.86 -6.48 33.13
C LYS A 64 7.29 -5.08 32.74
N ALA A 65 6.40 -4.37 32.06
CA ALA A 65 6.61 -2.97 31.70
C ALA A 65 5.89 -2.07 32.71
N SER A 66 6.63 -1.17 33.36
CA SER A 66 6.04 -0.04 34.09
C SER A 66 6.24 1.23 33.27
N GLU A 67 5.14 1.94 33.02
CA GLU A 67 5.10 3.07 32.09
C GLU A 67 4.61 4.31 32.83
N LYS A 68 5.35 5.41 32.71
CA LYS A 68 4.91 6.73 33.22
C LYS A 68 4.26 7.59 32.14
N VAL A 69 4.43 7.24 30.85
CA VAL A 69 3.91 8.00 29.70
C VAL A 69 3.33 7.04 28.66
N ARG A 70 2.08 7.23 28.21
CA ARG A 70 1.44 6.36 27.21
C ARG A 70 2.21 6.33 25.88
N LEU A 71 2.78 5.18 25.53
CA LEU A 71 3.42 4.93 24.22
C LEU A 71 2.48 4.15 23.29
N LYS A 72 2.36 4.57 22.02
CA LYS A 72 1.40 3.98 21.06
C LYS A 72 1.88 2.69 20.38
N GLU A 73 3.18 2.52 20.16
CA GLU A 73 3.74 1.34 19.48
C GLU A 73 5.00 0.85 20.19
N LYS A 74 5.06 -0.46 20.44
CA LYS A 74 6.20 -1.16 21.03
C LYS A 74 6.48 -2.39 20.17
N VAL A 75 7.68 -2.46 19.62
CA VAL A 75 8.16 -3.69 18.97
C VAL A 75 9.29 -4.24 19.83
N ILE A 76 9.10 -5.46 20.34
CA ILE A 76 10.08 -6.19 21.13
C ILE A 76 10.36 -7.49 20.38
N THR A 77 11.60 -7.69 19.95
CA THR A 77 12.04 -8.89 19.24
C THR A 77 13.00 -9.69 20.14
N LEU A 78 12.77 -11.00 20.30
CA LEU A 78 13.58 -11.89 21.13
C LEU A 78 14.72 -12.52 20.31
N GLY A 79 15.96 -12.39 20.78
CA GLY A 79 17.20 -12.90 20.16
C GLY A 79 18.35 -11.89 20.25
N HIS A 80 18.05 -10.64 19.94
CA HIS A 80 18.78 -9.45 20.37
C HIS A 80 17.71 -8.49 20.91
N LEU A 81 17.82 -8.06 22.16
CA LEU A 81 16.80 -7.17 22.72
C LEU A 81 16.95 -5.79 22.07
N ILE A 82 16.13 -5.55 21.06
CA ILE A 82 15.95 -4.25 20.44
C ILE A 82 14.62 -3.70 20.92
N VAL A 83 14.67 -2.60 21.66
CA VAL A 83 13.48 -1.87 22.08
C VAL A 83 13.41 -0.60 21.24
N SER A 84 12.47 -0.59 20.30
CA SER A 84 12.16 0.59 19.49
C SER A 84 11.00 1.34 20.12
N LEU A 85 11.24 2.60 20.49
CA LEU A 85 10.24 3.49 21.06
C LEU A 85 9.93 4.61 20.08
N SER A 86 8.64 4.80 19.81
CA SER A 86 8.19 5.95 19.02
C SER A 86 7.64 7.07 19.92
N VAL A 87 8.36 8.19 19.97
CA VAL A 87 8.01 9.38 20.74
C VAL A 87 7.31 10.37 19.82
N GLN A 88 6.12 10.82 20.20
CA GLN A 88 5.39 11.84 19.45
C GLN A 88 5.73 13.24 19.97
N ASN A 89 5.86 14.18 19.04
CA ASN A 89 6.22 15.58 19.30
C ASN A 89 7.53 15.75 20.11
N PRO A 90 8.66 15.16 19.68
CA PRO A 90 9.97 15.53 20.22
C PRO A 90 10.18 17.05 20.08
N LEU A 91 10.68 17.69 21.12
CA LEU A 91 11.13 19.08 21.07
C LEU A 91 12.58 19.09 20.60
N ASP A 92 12.95 20.14 19.87
CA ASP A 92 14.33 20.35 19.47
C ASP A 92 15.21 20.53 20.72
N GLY A 93 16.34 19.82 20.78
CA GLY A 93 17.19 19.74 21.98
C GLY A 93 16.81 18.67 23.01
N ASP A 94 15.75 17.89 22.80
CA ASP A 94 15.46 16.73 23.66
C ASP A 94 16.59 15.71 23.62
N GLU A 95 17.03 15.27 24.81
CA GLU A 95 18.04 14.23 24.98
C GLU A 95 17.42 12.98 25.61
N TYR A 96 17.71 11.83 25.03
CA TYR A 96 17.20 10.53 25.50
C TYR A 96 18.35 9.58 25.83
N ARG A 97 18.13 8.73 26.83
CA ARG A 97 19.09 7.74 27.29
C ARG A 97 18.43 6.39 27.53
N CYS A 98 19.16 5.33 27.23
CA CYS A 98 18.83 3.98 27.65
C CYS A 98 19.89 3.45 28.60
N ASP A 99 19.45 3.08 29.80
CA ASP A 99 20.27 2.50 30.85
C ASP A 99 19.91 1.03 31.04
N PHE A 100 20.92 0.18 31.06
CA PHE A 100 20.76 -1.23 31.39
C PHE A 100 21.42 -1.52 32.74
N ASP A 101 20.62 -1.94 33.71
CA ASP A 101 21.05 -2.27 35.07
C ASP A 101 20.93 -3.78 35.28
N VAL A 102 21.98 -4.38 35.84
CA VAL A 102 22.00 -5.78 36.26
C VAL A 102 22.10 -5.73 37.77
N GLN A 103 21.07 -6.19 38.49
CA GLN A 103 21.11 -6.26 39.94
C GLN A 103 22.02 -7.40 40.43
N GLU A 104 23.31 -7.29 40.17
CA GLU A 104 24.35 -7.99 40.91
C GLU A 104 25.26 -6.97 41.59
N LYS A 105 25.64 -7.27 42.83
CA LYS A 105 26.54 -6.41 43.63
C LYS A 105 27.79 -6.08 42.80
N LEU A 106 27.87 -4.81 42.39
CA LEU A 106 28.98 -4.18 41.65
C LEU A 106 29.24 -4.76 40.25
N SER A 107 28.50 -4.33 39.23
CA SER A 107 29.05 -4.26 37.88
C SER A 107 28.41 -3.13 37.04
N SER A 108 29.17 -2.66 36.07
CA SER A 108 29.06 -1.35 35.39
C SER A 108 27.87 -1.20 34.44
N SER A 109 27.13 -0.10 34.58
CA SER A 109 26.11 0.37 33.63
C SER A 109 26.73 0.79 32.29
N HIS A 110 26.22 0.26 31.17
CA HIS A 110 26.50 0.78 29.83
C HIS A 110 25.31 1.65 29.39
N ALA A 111 25.56 2.94 29.15
CA ALA A 111 24.55 3.89 28.69
C ALA A 111 24.83 4.33 27.26
N THR A 112 23.80 4.31 26.41
CA THR A 112 23.86 4.82 25.04
C THR A 112 23.15 6.18 24.98
N TRP A 113 23.81 7.20 24.42
CA TRP A 113 23.34 8.58 24.37
C TRP A 113 22.89 8.93 22.95
N VAL A 114 21.72 9.57 22.81
CA VAL A 114 21.25 10.13 21.54
C VAL A 114 20.85 11.58 21.77
N GLN A 115 21.56 12.50 21.10
CA GLN A 115 21.30 13.94 21.11
C GLN A 115 20.85 14.38 19.71
N ILE A 116 19.76 15.14 19.63
CA ILE A 116 19.14 15.56 18.35
C ILE A 116 19.66 16.95 17.98
N HIS A 117 20.12 17.12 16.73
CA HIS A 117 20.44 18.42 16.15
C HIS A 117 19.81 18.57 14.77
N ASN A 118 19.00 19.64 14.59
CA ASN A 118 18.47 20.24 13.35
C ASN A 118 17.81 19.31 12.32
N VAL A 119 16.51 19.49 12.11
CA VAL A 119 15.72 18.87 11.03
C VAL A 119 15.43 19.90 9.93
N GLU A 120 16.07 19.81 8.77
CA GLU A 120 15.71 20.63 7.60
C GLU A 120 14.57 19.99 6.78
N MET A 121 13.54 20.78 6.46
CA MET A 121 12.48 20.41 5.53
C MET A 121 12.86 20.81 4.09
N SER A 122 12.78 19.86 3.16
CA SER A 122 12.73 20.15 1.72
C SER A 122 11.26 20.18 1.28
N GLN A 123 10.74 21.37 0.99
CA GLN A 123 9.50 21.55 0.21
C GLN A 123 9.89 21.92 -1.22
N ARG A 124 9.35 21.20 -2.21
CA ARG A 124 9.44 21.59 -3.62
C ARG A 124 8.04 21.83 -4.17
N SER A 125 7.81 23.06 -4.60
CA SER A 125 6.63 23.57 -5.30
C SER A 125 6.43 22.91 -6.67
N GLU A 126 5.21 22.50 -6.97
CA GLU A 126 4.76 22.07 -8.31
C GLU A 126 4.64 23.27 -9.27
N PRO A 127 4.97 23.12 -10.58
CA PRO A 127 4.60 24.10 -11.58
C PRO A 127 3.26 23.77 -12.25
N ASP A 128 2.47 24.84 -12.37
CA ASP A 128 1.19 24.99 -13.04
C ASP A 128 1.26 24.60 -14.53
N VAL A 129 0.24 23.88 -15.02
CA VAL A 129 0.10 23.47 -16.42
C VAL A 129 -1.15 24.11 -17.00
N THR A 130 -0.99 24.98 -17.99
CA THR A 130 -2.05 25.32 -18.94
C THR A 130 -1.60 25.10 -20.39
N PRO A 131 -2.48 24.61 -21.27
CA PRO A 131 -2.12 24.13 -22.60
C PRO A 131 -2.36 25.19 -23.69
N SER A 132 -1.55 25.16 -24.75
CA SER A 132 -1.92 25.80 -26.01
C SER A 132 -1.55 24.90 -27.18
N GLU A 133 -2.60 24.49 -27.90
CA GLU A 133 -2.60 23.86 -29.21
C GLU A 133 -2.00 24.79 -30.27
N THR A 134 -1.32 24.21 -31.26
CA THR A 134 -1.51 24.57 -32.69
C THR A 134 -0.80 23.56 -33.59
N CYS A 135 -1.60 22.95 -34.48
CA CYS A 135 -1.15 22.26 -35.69
C CYS A 135 -0.68 23.29 -36.74
N PHE A 136 0.34 22.97 -37.57
CA PHE A 136 0.19 22.82 -39.03
C PHE A 136 1.50 22.39 -39.74
N GLN A 137 1.37 21.27 -40.46
CA GLN A 137 1.94 20.77 -41.72
C GLN A 137 3.25 21.28 -42.38
N SER A 138 3.92 20.28 -42.96
CA SER A 138 4.57 20.19 -44.28
C SER A 138 6.02 20.67 -44.44
N SER A 139 6.92 19.79 -44.87
CA SER A 139 7.23 19.59 -46.30
C SER A 139 8.44 18.65 -46.49
N GLU A 140 8.37 17.87 -47.57
CA GLU A 140 9.43 17.04 -48.12
C GLU A 140 10.54 17.90 -48.74
N THR A 141 11.79 17.42 -48.72
CA THR A 141 12.73 17.63 -49.85
C THR A 141 13.82 16.57 -49.86
N LYS A 142 14.13 16.12 -51.07
CA LYS A 142 15.07 15.06 -51.45
C LYS A 142 16.49 15.60 -51.68
N ALA A 143 17.46 14.71 -51.42
CA ALA A 143 18.71 14.44 -52.16
C ALA A 143 19.73 15.57 -52.40
N LEU A 144 21.01 15.33 -52.06
CA LEU A 144 22.07 14.95 -53.01
C LEU A 144 23.40 14.65 -52.28
N ALA A 145 24.29 13.97 -53.01
CA ALA A 145 25.49 13.26 -52.58
C ALA A 145 26.78 14.10 -52.57
N ASP A 146 27.85 13.43 -52.11
CA ASP A 146 29.30 13.68 -52.23
C ASP A 146 29.93 14.88 -51.48
N ASP A 147 30.81 14.57 -50.52
CA ASP A 147 32.25 14.59 -50.80
C ASP A 147 33.06 13.93 -49.66
N GLN A 148 34.02 13.08 -50.05
CA GLN A 148 35.13 12.62 -49.23
C GLN A 148 36.19 13.72 -49.14
N GLU A 149 36.73 14.01 -47.95
CA GLU A 149 38.19 14.07 -47.73
C GLU A 149 38.58 14.24 -46.25
N ASN A 150 39.44 13.33 -45.80
CA ASN A 150 40.58 13.51 -44.88
C ASN A 150 40.46 14.48 -43.69
N VAL A 151 40.27 13.91 -42.49
CA VAL A 151 41.06 14.30 -41.30
C VAL A 151 41.50 13.05 -40.56
N SER A 152 42.75 12.66 -40.84
CA SER A 152 43.56 11.75 -40.03
C SER A 152 44.10 12.47 -38.78
N ASP A 153 44.44 11.69 -37.76
CA ASP A 153 45.37 12.04 -36.66
C ASP A 153 44.90 12.91 -35.48
N ALA A 154 43.71 12.64 -34.94
CA ALA A 154 43.37 13.08 -33.56
C ALA A 154 42.71 12.01 -32.67
N GLN A 155 42.49 10.78 -33.16
CA GLN A 155 41.69 9.75 -32.46
C GLN A 155 42.51 8.58 -31.88
N LEU A 156 43.83 8.73 -31.68
CA LEU A 156 44.71 7.62 -31.27
C LEU A 156 45.48 7.86 -29.96
N ARG A 157 45.02 8.78 -29.10
CA ARG A 157 45.65 9.07 -27.80
C ARG A 157 44.74 9.08 -26.56
N THR A 158 43.46 8.76 -26.68
CA THR A 158 42.56 8.64 -25.52
C THR A 158 42.23 7.20 -25.09
N ASP A 159 42.67 6.18 -25.84
CA ASP A 159 42.38 4.76 -25.52
C ASP A 159 43.46 4.03 -24.69
N ARG A 160 44.40 4.75 -24.08
CA ARG A 160 45.43 4.14 -23.19
C ARG A 160 45.24 4.42 -21.68
N GLN A 161 44.12 4.99 -21.26
CA GLN A 161 43.82 5.25 -19.84
C GLN A 161 42.53 4.61 -19.28
N SER A 162 41.85 3.71 -20.00
CA SER A 162 40.70 2.95 -19.45
C SER A 162 41.08 1.58 -18.85
N LYS A 163 42.38 1.33 -18.64
CA LYS A 163 42.91 0.03 -18.23
C LYS A 163 42.76 -0.16 -16.72
N HIS A 164 41.88 -1.11 -16.35
CA HIS A 164 41.57 -1.63 -15.01
C HIS A 164 40.44 -0.93 -14.22
N ARG A 165 39.21 -0.92 -14.77
CA ARG A 165 38.01 -0.86 -13.92
C ARG A 165 37.85 -2.20 -13.19
N ALA A 166 38.20 -2.21 -11.91
CA ALA A 166 37.80 -3.24 -10.96
C ALA A 166 36.29 -3.46 -11.01
N GLY A 167 35.87 -4.71 -11.22
CA GLY A 167 34.51 -5.04 -11.61
C GLY A 167 33.71 -5.60 -10.46
N LEU A 168 33.16 -4.75 -9.59
CA LEU A 168 32.07 -5.16 -8.72
C LEU A 168 30.82 -5.37 -9.58
N VAL A 169 30.32 -6.60 -9.63
CA VAL A 169 29.13 -6.98 -10.38
C VAL A 169 28.10 -7.55 -9.42
N LEU A 170 26.92 -6.96 -9.39
CA LEU A 170 25.75 -7.52 -8.72
C LEU A 170 24.75 -7.96 -9.80
N SER A 171 24.49 -9.26 -9.84
CA SER A 171 23.51 -9.88 -10.74
C SER A 171 22.34 -10.43 -9.95
N VAL A 172 21.13 -10.28 -10.51
CA VAL A 172 19.88 -10.71 -9.88
C VAL A 172 19.03 -11.46 -10.89
N SER A 173 18.46 -12.59 -10.47
CA SER A 173 17.60 -13.42 -11.31
C SER A 173 16.42 -13.98 -10.51
N PRO A 174 15.17 -13.70 -10.91
CA PRO A 174 14.76 -12.73 -11.94
C PRO A 174 14.78 -11.28 -11.41
N LEU A 175 14.90 -10.29 -12.32
CA LEU A 175 14.79 -8.85 -11.98
C LEU A 175 13.35 -8.39 -11.72
N MET A 176 12.38 -9.14 -12.24
CA MET A 176 10.95 -8.89 -12.11
C MET A 176 10.33 -10.06 -11.35
N LEU A 177 9.67 -9.75 -10.23
CA LEU A 177 8.97 -10.73 -9.41
C LEU A 177 7.49 -10.73 -9.77
N VAL A 178 6.96 -11.91 -10.05
CA VAL A 178 5.54 -12.12 -10.27
C VAL A 178 4.98 -12.80 -9.03
N ASN A 179 4.10 -12.09 -8.33
CA ASN A 179 3.42 -12.63 -7.17
C ASN A 179 2.77 -13.97 -7.57
N THR A 180 2.97 -15.02 -6.77
CA THR A 180 2.56 -16.43 -7.01
C THR A 180 3.35 -17.28 -8.00
N TYR A 181 4.30 -16.73 -8.78
CA TYR A 181 5.04 -17.53 -9.79
C TYR A 181 6.56 -17.52 -9.58
N THR A 182 7.09 -16.60 -8.78
CA THR A 182 8.53 -16.54 -8.50
C THR A 182 8.84 -17.11 -7.12
N ASP A 183 9.19 -18.40 -7.09
CA ASP A 183 9.52 -19.10 -5.85
C ASP A 183 10.84 -18.58 -5.26
N THR A 184 11.85 -18.41 -6.10
CA THR A 184 13.20 -18.06 -5.65
C THR A 184 13.73 -16.78 -6.31
N LEU A 185 14.48 -16.00 -5.52
CA LEU A 185 15.27 -14.86 -6.00
C LEU A 185 16.75 -15.19 -5.78
N GLU A 186 17.52 -15.24 -6.86
CA GLU A 186 18.97 -15.47 -6.81
C GLU A 186 19.71 -14.13 -6.93
N LEU A 187 20.54 -13.84 -5.94
CA LEU A 187 21.43 -12.68 -5.89
C LEU A 187 22.87 -13.19 -5.96
N MET A 188 23.66 -12.68 -6.88
CA MET A 188 25.08 -13.03 -6.99
C MET A 188 25.89 -11.76 -7.13
N CYS A 189 26.68 -11.47 -6.09
CA CYS A 189 27.67 -10.43 -6.08
C CYS A 189 29.06 -11.02 -6.33
N LYS A 190 29.76 -10.50 -7.32
CA LYS A 190 31.12 -10.90 -7.69
C LYS A 190 32.02 -9.70 -7.71
N TYR A 191 33.25 -9.90 -7.27
CA TYR A 191 34.25 -8.87 -7.25
C TYR A 191 35.58 -9.41 -7.75
N LYS A 192 36.10 -8.77 -8.80
CA LYS A 192 37.33 -9.18 -9.48
C LYS A 192 38.18 -7.97 -9.83
N ASN A 193 39.51 -8.16 -9.82
CA ASN A 193 40.53 -7.17 -10.17
C ASN A 193 40.53 -5.96 -9.24
N SER A 194 40.81 -6.21 -7.96
CA SER A 194 40.70 -5.24 -6.87
C SER A 194 41.78 -4.13 -6.89
N PRO A 195 41.47 -2.84 -6.64
CA PRO A 195 42.43 -1.88 -6.10
C PRO A 195 42.74 -2.09 -4.61
N PHE A 196 42.14 -3.11 -3.97
CA PHE A 196 42.42 -3.46 -2.58
C PHE A 196 43.57 -4.47 -2.49
N VAL A 197 44.46 -4.26 -1.51
CA VAL A 197 45.47 -5.27 -1.11
C VAL A 197 44.78 -6.50 -0.54
N ASN A 198 43.74 -6.26 0.28
CA ASN A 198 42.93 -7.28 0.93
C ASN A 198 41.50 -6.79 1.07
N ILE A 199 40.54 -7.66 0.75
CA ILE A 199 39.12 -7.46 1.04
C ILE A 199 38.89 -7.86 2.48
N SER A 200 38.27 -7.00 3.29
CA SER A 200 37.89 -7.31 4.67
C SER A 200 36.54 -8.02 4.74
N SER A 201 35.55 -7.55 3.96
CA SER A 201 34.20 -8.11 3.96
C SER A 201 33.42 -7.82 2.68
N MET A 202 32.48 -8.72 2.36
CA MET A 202 31.48 -8.53 1.30
C MET A 202 30.08 -8.75 1.87
N SER A 203 29.14 -7.86 1.61
CA SER A 203 27.77 -7.95 2.10
C SER A 203 26.73 -7.65 1.03
N ILE A 204 25.55 -8.24 1.16
CA ILE A 204 24.35 -7.83 0.44
C ILE A 204 23.34 -7.26 1.43
N LEU A 205 22.84 -6.08 1.08
CA LEU A 205 21.84 -5.33 1.80
C LEU A 205 20.59 -5.15 0.92
N HIS A 206 19.46 -4.89 1.55
CA HIS A 206 18.20 -4.66 0.89
C HIS A 206 17.41 -3.54 1.54
N SER A 207 16.77 -2.73 0.70
CA SER A 207 15.82 -1.72 1.14
C SER A 207 14.50 -1.88 0.40
N LEU A 208 13.39 -1.78 1.14
CA LEU A 208 12.04 -1.76 0.58
C LEU A 208 11.71 -0.43 -0.13
N SER A 209 12.44 0.65 0.19
CA SER A 209 12.19 2.00 -0.33
C SER A 209 13.21 2.35 -1.42
N LEU A 210 12.71 2.86 -2.56
CA LEU A 210 13.55 3.36 -3.65
C LEU A 210 13.88 4.85 -3.49
N GLU A 211 12.99 5.63 -2.87
CA GLU A 211 13.12 7.08 -2.73
C GLU A 211 14.03 7.47 -1.54
N LYS A 212 13.88 6.75 -0.43
CA LYS A 212 14.69 6.91 0.78
C LYS A 212 15.18 5.53 1.24
N PRO A 213 16.25 4.99 0.64
CA PRO A 213 16.67 3.63 0.91
C PRO A 213 17.23 3.46 2.33
N GLU A 214 16.45 2.80 3.18
CA GLU A 214 16.91 2.26 4.45
C GLU A 214 17.41 0.83 4.22
N PHE A 215 18.72 0.66 4.12
CA PHE A 215 19.33 -0.64 3.85
C PHE A 215 19.40 -1.49 5.12
N LYS A 216 18.75 -2.63 5.08
CA LYS A 216 18.89 -3.70 6.06
C LYS A 216 19.87 -4.72 5.51
N TYR A 217 20.81 -5.10 6.34
CA TYR A 217 21.75 -6.16 6.02
C TYR A 217 21.00 -7.47 5.78
N ILE A 218 21.43 -8.29 4.81
CA ILE A 218 20.88 -9.64 4.59
C ILE A 218 21.93 -10.68 4.97
N TYR A 219 23.09 -10.63 4.30
CA TYR A 219 24.14 -11.62 4.42
C TYR A 219 25.51 -10.98 4.16
N SER A 220 26.54 -11.42 4.87
CA SER A 220 27.93 -11.07 4.57
C SER A 220 28.88 -12.19 4.90
N VAL A 221 30.04 -12.10 4.28
CA VAL A 221 31.23 -12.88 4.58
C VAL A 221 32.36 -11.92 4.92
N ASN A 222 33.24 -12.34 5.81
CA ASN A 222 34.48 -11.63 6.14
C ASN A 222 35.65 -12.62 6.13
N THR A 223 36.87 -12.09 6.10
CA THR A 223 38.10 -12.90 6.02
C THR A 223 38.41 -13.69 7.30
N TYR A 224 37.89 -13.27 8.45
CA TYR A 224 38.19 -13.89 9.74
C TYR A 224 37.39 -15.17 9.96
N ASN A 225 36.11 -15.15 9.56
CA ASN A 225 35.16 -16.16 9.94
C ASN A 225 35.00 -17.19 8.83
N ASN A 226 35.17 -16.77 7.55
CA ASN A 226 34.85 -17.50 6.31
C ASN A 226 33.48 -18.22 6.27
N LYS A 227 32.69 -18.10 7.33
CA LYS A 227 31.32 -18.53 7.49
C LYS A 227 30.48 -17.27 7.39
N GLY A 228 29.60 -17.22 6.41
CA GLY A 228 28.75 -16.06 6.26
C GLY A 228 27.72 -15.96 7.37
N GLN A 229 27.38 -14.73 7.73
CA GLN A 229 26.42 -14.41 8.77
C GLN A 229 25.16 -13.86 8.11
N SER A 230 24.03 -14.56 8.30
CA SER A 230 22.71 -14.08 7.90
C SER A 230 22.05 -13.31 9.04
N SER A 231 21.32 -12.25 8.71
CA SER A 231 20.37 -11.61 9.63
C SER A 231 18.90 -11.97 9.34
N VAL A 232 18.65 -12.72 8.26
CA VAL A 232 17.30 -13.04 7.77
C VAL A 232 17.10 -14.56 7.82
N SER A 233 15.95 -14.99 8.35
CA SER A 233 15.58 -16.41 8.47
C SER A 233 15.07 -17.03 7.16
N SER A 234 14.68 -16.22 6.17
CA SER A 234 14.10 -16.67 4.88
C SER A 234 15.13 -17.02 3.78
N LEU A 235 16.41 -17.19 4.15
CA LEU A 235 17.43 -17.65 3.20
C LEU A 235 17.37 -19.17 3.03
N LYS A 236 17.12 -19.62 1.81
CA LYS A 236 17.18 -21.05 1.45
C LYS A 236 18.61 -21.54 1.37
N ASN A 237 19.47 -20.74 0.75
CA ASN A 237 20.88 -21.04 0.63
C ASN A 237 21.67 -19.74 0.54
N ALA A 238 22.84 -19.70 1.19
CA ALA A 238 23.77 -18.61 1.07
C ALA A 238 25.19 -19.16 1.12
N SER A 239 26.02 -18.71 0.20
CA SER A 239 27.43 -19.07 0.14
C SER A 239 28.25 -17.85 -0.28
N GLY A 240 29.50 -17.82 0.14
CA GLY A 240 30.42 -16.80 -0.30
C GLY A 240 31.84 -17.16 0.11
N ALA A 241 32.78 -16.56 -0.60
CA ALA A 241 34.20 -16.72 -0.34
C ALA A 241 34.90 -15.41 -0.66
N ILE A 242 35.82 -15.03 0.23
CA ILE A 242 36.76 -13.95 -0.04
C ILE A 242 38.09 -14.60 -0.42
N ASP A 243 38.51 -14.35 -1.65
CA ASP A 243 39.78 -14.79 -2.19
C ASP A 243 40.62 -13.55 -2.51
N SER A 244 41.76 -13.41 -1.85
CA SER A 244 42.71 -12.31 -2.05
C SER A 244 43.48 -12.41 -3.37
N SER A 245 43.52 -13.60 -3.97
CA SER A 245 44.26 -13.90 -5.20
C SER A 245 43.36 -14.08 -6.44
N GLY A 246 42.07 -14.30 -6.22
CA GLY A 246 41.11 -14.70 -7.24
C GLY A 246 39.86 -13.81 -7.32
N GLU A 247 38.72 -14.44 -7.60
CA GLU A 247 37.41 -13.80 -7.64
C GLU A 247 36.70 -14.03 -6.32
N SER A 248 36.40 -12.94 -5.60
CA SER A 248 35.56 -13.02 -4.40
C SER A 248 34.09 -12.97 -4.81
N PHE A 249 33.26 -13.77 -4.15
CA PHE A 249 31.84 -13.84 -4.49
C PHE A 249 30.95 -14.07 -3.26
N LEU A 250 29.69 -13.67 -3.43
CA LEU A 250 28.62 -13.87 -2.47
C LEU A 250 27.35 -14.20 -3.26
N LYS A 251 26.77 -15.38 -3.00
CA LYS A 251 25.59 -15.91 -3.66
C LYS A 251 24.51 -16.21 -2.64
N LEU A 252 23.31 -15.68 -2.85
CA LEU A 252 22.14 -15.90 -2.01
C LEU A 252 20.98 -16.41 -2.86
N ILE A 253 20.22 -17.33 -2.28
CA ILE A 253 18.95 -17.82 -2.81
C ILE A 253 17.90 -17.57 -1.73
N ILE A 254 17.00 -16.62 -2.00
CA ILE A 254 15.91 -16.23 -1.10
C ILE A 254 14.64 -16.98 -1.53
N ASP A 255 14.05 -17.74 -0.61
CA ASP A 255 12.82 -18.50 -0.79
C ASP A 255 11.77 -17.91 0.16
N ASP A 256 11.11 -16.85 -0.31
CA ASP A 256 10.10 -16.12 0.42
C ASP A 256 8.97 -15.74 -0.54
N GLN A 257 7.75 -16.21 -0.29
CA GLN A 257 6.60 -15.91 -1.16
C GLN A 257 6.06 -14.49 -0.98
N THR A 258 6.66 -13.68 -0.09
CA THR A 258 6.14 -12.36 0.25
C THR A 258 6.75 -11.22 -0.58
N VAL A 259 6.03 -10.10 -0.60
CA VAL A 259 6.38 -8.81 -1.23
C VAL A 259 7.69 -8.23 -0.67
N SER A 260 8.22 -8.81 0.42
CA SER A 260 9.49 -8.45 1.05
C SER A 260 10.70 -8.51 0.12
N LYS A 261 10.61 -9.23 -1.01
CA LYS A 261 11.70 -9.35 -2.01
C LYS A 261 11.80 -8.18 -2.99
N ILE A 262 10.83 -7.26 -3.00
CA ILE A 262 10.83 -6.10 -3.91
C ILE A 262 11.64 -4.98 -3.27
N GLY A 263 12.39 -4.24 -4.08
CA GLY A 263 13.12 -3.07 -3.62
C GLY A 263 14.52 -2.96 -4.20
N LEU A 264 15.38 -2.24 -3.49
CA LEU A 264 16.75 -1.96 -3.88
C LEU A 264 17.69 -2.92 -3.16
N TYR A 265 18.39 -3.75 -3.91
CA TYR A 265 19.48 -4.56 -3.40
C TYR A 265 20.80 -3.86 -3.64
N LYS A 266 21.69 -3.94 -2.66
CA LYS A 266 23.03 -3.36 -2.73
C LYS A 266 24.04 -4.42 -2.34
N CYS A 267 25.10 -4.54 -3.11
CA CYS A 267 26.29 -5.28 -2.70
C CYS A 267 27.37 -4.29 -2.29
N GLU A 268 27.97 -4.50 -1.12
CA GLU A 268 29.06 -3.69 -0.58
C GLU A 268 30.30 -4.55 -0.35
N VAL A 269 31.44 -4.05 -0.79
CA VAL A 269 32.76 -4.64 -0.56
C VAL A 269 33.62 -3.64 0.19
N ILE A 270 34.12 -4.04 1.35
CA ILE A 270 35.02 -3.24 2.18
C ILE A 270 36.40 -3.89 2.10
N GLY A 271 37.42 -3.10 1.78
CA GLY A 271 38.82 -3.52 1.72
C GLY A 271 39.76 -2.38 2.05
N PHE A 272 41.07 -2.62 1.89
CA PHE A 272 42.10 -1.61 2.12
C PHE A 272 42.79 -1.25 0.80
N ASP A 273 42.86 0.04 0.48
CA ASP A 273 43.50 0.52 -0.74
C ASP A 273 45.01 0.17 -0.78
N VAL A 274 45.55 -0.06 -1.97
CA VAL A 274 46.96 -0.46 -2.18
C VAL A 274 47.96 0.64 -1.85
N GLU A 275 47.61 1.90 -2.05
CA GLU A 275 48.55 3.00 -1.92
C GLU A 275 48.71 3.46 -0.47
N HIS A 276 47.63 3.53 0.30
CA HIS A 276 47.64 4.13 1.64
C HIS A 276 47.18 3.18 2.75
N GLY A 277 46.70 1.98 2.42
CA GLY A 277 46.15 1.03 3.38
C GLY A 277 44.90 1.58 4.08
N LYS A 278 44.18 2.52 3.47
CA LYS A 278 42.96 3.10 4.06
C LYS A 278 41.76 2.22 3.74
N PRO A 279 40.77 2.12 4.66
CA PRO A 279 39.55 1.40 4.38
C PRO A 279 38.77 2.09 3.25
N VAL A 280 38.36 1.32 2.25
CA VAL A 280 37.58 1.77 1.10
C VAL A 280 36.36 0.87 0.94
N LEU A 281 35.22 1.52 0.67
CA LEU A 281 33.95 0.88 0.38
C LEU A 281 33.63 1.04 -1.11
N VAL A 282 33.34 -0.07 -1.78
CA VAL A 282 32.82 -0.08 -3.15
C VAL A 282 31.46 -0.78 -3.14
N SER A 283 30.47 -0.17 -3.78
CA SER A 283 29.11 -0.70 -3.80
C SER A 283 28.49 -0.74 -5.19
N ARG A 284 27.52 -1.65 -5.37
CA ARG A 284 26.71 -1.75 -6.59
C ARG A 284 25.27 -2.10 -6.24
N ASP A 285 24.34 -1.38 -6.86
CA ASP A 285 22.92 -1.49 -6.55
C ASP A 285 22.13 -2.02 -7.74
N VAL A 286 20.99 -2.65 -7.47
CA VAL A 286 20.07 -3.22 -8.45
C VAL A 286 18.64 -3.17 -7.92
N VAL A 287 17.71 -2.76 -8.77
CA VAL A 287 16.29 -2.69 -8.41
C VAL A 287 15.60 -3.97 -8.83
N VAL A 288 14.93 -4.62 -7.88
CA VAL A 288 14.01 -5.73 -8.13
C VAL A 288 12.60 -5.19 -8.03
N LYS A 289 11.81 -5.34 -9.09
CA LYS A 289 10.46 -4.77 -9.18
C LYS A 289 9.39 -5.84 -9.09
N ALA A 290 8.23 -5.45 -8.58
CA ALA A 290 7.02 -6.23 -8.71
C ALA A 290 6.45 -6.04 -10.11
N SER A 291 6.04 -7.12 -10.76
CA SER A 291 5.16 -6.99 -11.91
C SER A 291 3.76 -6.60 -11.48
N LYS A 292 3.23 -5.54 -12.07
CA LYS A 292 1.81 -5.18 -11.94
C LYS A 292 0.91 -6.02 -12.87
N ASN A 293 1.47 -6.59 -13.94
CA ASN A 293 0.74 -7.39 -14.90
C ASN A 293 1.42 -8.75 -15.04
N VAL A 294 0.81 -9.76 -14.40
CA VAL A 294 1.29 -11.15 -14.40
C VAL A 294 1.63 -11.60 -15.82
N LEU A 295 0.82 -11.23 -16.81
CA LEU A 295 1.00 -11.67 -18.19
C LEU A 295 2.24 -11.04 -18.86
N ASP A 296 2.45 -9.73 -18.68
CA ASP A 296 3.60 -9.04 -19.28
C ASP A 296 4.93 -9.57 -18.73
N SER A 297 4.98 -9.88 -17.44
CA SER A 297 6.20 -10.45 -16.85
C SER A 297 6.41 -11.92 -17.15
N VAL A 298 5.33 -12.69 -17.37
CA VAL A 298 5.47 -14.04 -17.93
C VAL A 298 6.11 -13.95 -19.33
N ILE A 299 5.65 -13.02 -20.17
CA ILE A 299 6.25 -12.77 -21.50
C ILE A 299 7.73 -12.41 -21.39
N GLU A 300 8.10 -11.45 -20.52
CA GLU A 300 9.51 -11.07 -20.31
C GLU A 300 10.39 -12.25 -19.85
N ILE A 301 9.88 -13.10 -18.94
CA ILE A 301 10.61 -14.30 -18.47
C ILE A 301 10.81 -15.27 -19.63
N PHE A 302 9.78 -15.50 -20.46
CA PHE A 302 9.88 -16.36 -21.63
C PHE A 302 10.88 -15.81 -22.66
N GLU A 303 10.84 -14.51 -22.94
CA GLU A 303 11.78 -13.85 -23.86
C GLU A 303 13.22 -13.94 -23.34
N HIS A 304 13.44 -13.72 -22.04
CA HIS A 304 14.75 -13.84 -21.43
C HIS A 304 15.32 -15.26 -21.51
N LYS A 305 14.51 -16.28 -21.15
CA LYS A 305 14.91 -17.69 -21.27
C LYS A 305 15.18 -18.09 -22.72
N THR A 306 14.36 -17.61 -23.65
CA THR A 306 14.55 -17.82 -25.09
C THR A 306 15.88 -17.25 -25.57
N ARG A 307 16.23 -16.03 -25.12
CA ARG A 307 17.52 -15.41 -25.43
C ARG A 307 18.70 -16.22 -24.89
N LEU A 308 18.65 -16.64 -23.62
CA LEU A 308 19.70 -17.47 -23.01
C LEU A 308 19.88 -18.81 -23.72
N LEU A 309 18.78 -19.43 -24.14
CA LEU A 309 18.81 -20.66 -24.94
C LEU A 309 19.51 -20.40 -26.28
N LYS A 310 19.18 -19.30 -26.96
CA LYS A 310 19.79 -18.93 -28.24
C LYS A 310 21.29 -18.66 -28.12
N GLU A 311 21.71 -17.90 -27.10
CA GLU A 311 23.13 -17.64 -26.80
C GLU A 311 23.89 -18.93 -26.49
N SER A 312 23.31 -19.82 -25.67
CA SER A 312 23.91 -21.13 -25.35
C SER A 312 24.07 -22.00 -26.60
N LEU A 313 23.11 -21.90 -27.51
CA LEU A 313 23.07 -22.67 -28.74
C LEU A 313 24.10 -22.16 -29.76
N GLU A 314 24.27 -20.84 -29.89
CA GLU A 314 25.35 -20.22 -30.66
C GLU A 314 26.73 -20.61 -30.12
N LEU A 315 26.91 -20.63 -28.80
CA LEU A 315 28.14 -21.12 -28.16
C LEU A 315 28.42 -22.58 -28.48
N LEU A 316 27.41 -23.45 -28.43
CA LEU A 316 27.55 -24.85 -28.83
C LEU A 316 27.90 -25.00 -30.32
N HIS A 317 27.35 -24.15 -31.19
CA HIS A 317 27.73 -24.11 -32.60
C HIS A 317 29.19 -23.69 -32.81
N SER A 318 29.67 -22.70 -32.06
CA SER A 318 31.06 -22.21 -32.17
C SER A 318 32.11 -23.22 -31.68
N LYS A 319 31.75 -24.08 -30.71
CA LYS A 319 32.65 -25.07 -30.09
C LYS A 319 32.75 -26.39 -30.86
N ARG A 320 31.97 -26.52 -31.94
CA ARG A 320 31.80 -27.74 -32.72
C ARG A 320 32.78 -27.77 -33.90
N THR A 321 33.93 -28.42 -33.71
CA THR A 321 34.94 -28.56 -34.79
C THR A 321 35.35 -29.98 -35.17
N ASN A 322 34.91 -31.09 -34.54
CA ASN A 322 35.58 -32.39 -34.79
C ASN A 322 34.74 -33.68 -35.00
N ASN A 323 33.40 -33.69 -35.07
CA ASN A 323 32.64 -34.91 -35.42
C ASN A 323 31.45 -34.55 -36.32
N GLU A 324 31.28 -35.16 -37.49
CA GLU A 324 30.32 -34.70 -38.53
C GLU A 324 28.92 -35.30 -38.42
N LEU A 325 28.77 -36.56 -37.97
CA LEU A 325 27.48 -37.28 -38.09
C LEU A 325 26.43 -36.86 -37.04
N ASP A 326 26.81 -36.80 -35.76
CA ASP A 326 25.92 -36.36 -34.65
C ASP A 326 25.50 -34.89 -34.78
N THR A 327 26.22 -34.11 -35.59
CA THR A 327 25.98 -32.68 -35.71
C THR A 327 24.80 -32.32 -36.59
N LYS A 328 24.47 -33.16 -37.58
CA LYS A 328 23.31 -32.96 -38.46
C LYS A 328 22.00 -33.20 -37.71
N GLU A 329 21.90 -34.27 -36.93
CA GLU A 329 20.69 -34.56 -36.14
C GLU A 329 20.45 -33.49 -35.07
N ILE A 330 21.51 -33.09 -34.34
CA ILE A 330 21.39 -32.01 -33.35
C ILE A 330 21.01 -30.68 -34.02
N SER A 331 21.60 -30.34 -35.17
CA SER A 331 21.25 -29.12 -35.92
C SER A 331 19.77 -29.11 -36.36
N LEU A 332 19.25 -30.27 -36.76
CA LEU A 332 17.86 -30.42 -37.18
C LEU A 332 16.90 -30.33 -35.99
N ALA A 333 17.25 -30.93 -34.85
CA ALA A 333 16.50 -30.81 -33.59
C ALA A 333 16.44 -29.35 -33.10
N ILE A 334 17.55 -28.63 -33.19
CA ILE A 334 17.65 -27.20 -32.86
C ILE A 334 16.70 -26.37 -33.72
N LYS A 335 16.74 -26.53 -35.05
CA LYS A 335 15.86 -25.78 -35.95
C LYS A 335 14.38 -26.05 -35.67
N LYS A 336 14.04 -27.31 -35.34
CA LYS A 336 12.68 -27.66 -34.96
C LYS A 336 12.26 -26.95 -33.68
N LEU A 337 13.12 -26.93 -32.65
CA LEU A 337 12.86 -26.21 -31.40
C LEU A 337 12.68 -24.70 -31.63
N GLU A 338 13.49 -24.08 -32.50
CA GLU A 338 13.33 -22.65 -32.83
C GLU A 338 11.97 -22.38 -33.49
N ILE A 339 11.52 -23.24 -34.41
CA ILE A 339 10.22 -23.12 -35.07
C ILE A 339 9.08 -23.25 -34.05
N ASP A 340 9.13 -24.28 -33.20
CA ASP A 340 8.11 -24.53 -32.19
C ASP A 340 8.04 -23.37 -31.17
N LEU A 341 9.19 -22.81 -30.78
CA LEU A 341 9.27 -21.68 -29.86
C LEU A 341 8.71 -20.39 -30.47
N ASN A 342 9.02 -20.11 -31.74
CA ASN A 342 8.47 -18.95 -32.45
C ASN A 342 6.95 -19.06 -32.64
N LYS A 343 6.45 -20.27 -32.93
CA LYS A 343 5.02 -20.55 -33.02
C LYS A 343 4.32 -20.32 -31.68
N SER A 344 4.88 -20.83 -30.59
CA SER A 344 4.33 -20.64 -29.24
C SER A 344 4.33 -19.16 -28.84
N THR A 345 5.42 -18.43 -29.10
CA THR A 345 5.52 -16.99 -28.84
C THR A 345 4.46 -16.18 -29.59
N SER A 346 4.20 -16.53 -30.85
CA SER A 346 3.18 -15.85 -31.67
C SER A 346 1.76 -16.11 -31.16
N GLN A 347 1.48 -17.34 -30.70
CA GLN A 347 0.19 -17.66 -30.10
C GLN A 347 -0.04 -16.91 -28.79
N ILE A 348 0.97 -16.85 -27.91
CA ILE A 348 0.89 -16.10 -26.66
C ILE A 348 0.59 -14.61 -26.92
N ARG A 349 1.18 -14.03 -27.96
CA ARG A 349 0.89 -12.63 -28.36
C ARG A 349 -0.56 -12.43 -28.79
N LEU A 350 -1.10 -13.34 -29.60
CA LEU A 350 -2.49 -13.30 -30.03
C LEU A 350 -3.45 -13.43 -28.83
N ASP A 351 -3.18 -14.37 -27.92
CA ASP A 351 -4.01 -14.59 -26.74
C ASP A 351 -3.96 -13.37 -25.78
N ASN A 352 -2.80 -12.71 -25.67
CA ASN A 352 -2.65 -11.47 -24.91
C ASN A 352 -3.49 -10.33 -25.52
N GLU A 353 -3.43 -10.13 -26.83
CA GLU A 353 -4.25 -9.12 -27.51
C GLU A 353 -5.75 -9.38 -27.34
N GLN A 354 -6.18 -10.63 -27.45
CA GLN A 354 -7.58 -11.01 -27.18
C GLN A 354 -7.97 -10.70 -25.73
N THR A 355 -7.10 -11.02 -24.77
CA THR A 355 -7.33 -10.75 -23.34
C THR A 355 -7.44 -9.25 -23.08
N LYS A 356 -6.55 -8.44 -23.68
CA LYS A 356 -6.54 -6.98 -23.58
C LYS A 356 -7.83 -6.37 -24.13
N ASN A 357 -8.31 -6.85 -25.27
CA ASN A 357 -9.58 -6.43 -25.84
C ASN A 357 -10.76 -6.83 -24.93
N GLY A 358 -10.72 -8.02 -24.34
CA GLY A 358 -11.67 -8.46 -23.33
C GLY A 358 -11.69 -7.54 -22.10
N THR A 359 -10.54 -7.07 -21.64
CA THR A 359 -10.45 -6.15 -20.49
C THR A 359 -11.04 -4.77 -20.80
N VAL A 360 -10.81 -4.25 -22.01
CA VAL A 360 -11.40 -2.98 -22.46
C VAL A 360 -12.93 -3.08 -22.52
N ASN A 361 -13.45 -4.18 -23.06
CA ASN A 361 -14.89 -4.42 -23.13
C ASN A 361 -15.52 -4.54 -21.73
N MET A 362 -14.86 -5.24 -20.80
CA MET A 362 -15.31 -5.34 -19.41
C MET A 362 -15.30 -3.99 -18.70
N LYS A 363 -14.30 -3.14 -18.94
CA LYS A 363 -14.26 -1.78 -18.38
C LYS A 363 -15.44 -0.95 -18.87
N LYS A 364 -15.73 -1.00 -20.17
CA LYS A 364 -16.89 -0.31 -20.77
C LYS A 364 -18.20 -0.78 -20.16
N LEU A 365 -18.38 -2.11 -20.03
CA LEU A 365 -19.57 -2.69 -19.40
C LEU A 365 -19.74 -2.23 -17.94
N ASN A 366 -18.63 -2.15 -17.19
CA ASN A 366 -18.65 -1.69 -15.81
C ASN A 366 -19.02 -0.20 -15.69
N ASP A 367 -18.55 0.64 -16.61
CA ASP A 367 -18.93 2.05 -16.66
C ASP A 367 -20.41 2.23 -17.01
N GLU A 368 -20.94 1.44 -17.95
CA GLU A 368 -22.38 1.41 -18.27
C GLU A 368 -23.22 0.98 -17.04
N LEU A 369 -22.78 -0.07 -16.33
CA LEU A 369 -23.46 -0.54 -15.11
C LEU A 369 -23.48 0.52 -14.02
N ARG A 370 -22.36 1.22 -13.80
CA ARG A 370 -22.26 2.32 -12.82
C ARG A 370 -23.21 3.47 -13.16
N ASN A 371 -23.30 3.86 -14.42
CA ASN A 371 -24.21 4.91 -14.86
C ASN A 371 -25.68 4.52 -14.66
N ASN A 372 -26.03 3.27 -14.96
CA ASN A 372 -27.37 2.74 -14.72
C ASN A 372 -27.73 2.71 -13.23
N TYR A 373 -26.77 2.32 -12.38
CA TYR A 373 -26.97 2.34 -10.92
C TYR A 373 -27.28 3.75 -10.40
N GLU A 374 -26.52 4.77 -10.81
CA GLU A 374 -26.77 6.15 -10.39
C GLU A 374 -28.12 6.69 -10.88
N ALA A 375 -28.55 6.31 -12.09
CA ALA A 375 -29.87 6.67 -12.61
C ALA A 375 -31.02 6.04 -11.79
N VAL A 376 -30.89 4.77 -11.42
CA VAL A 376 -31.85 4.07 -10.56
C VAL A 376 -31.89 4.70 -9.17
N LYS A 377 -30.72 4.99 -8.58
CA LYS A 377 -30.61 5.63 -7.27
C LYS A 377 -31.31 6.99 -7.24
N LYS A 378 -31.09 7.83 -8.26
CA LYS A 378 -31.78 9.12 -8.40
C LYS A 378 -33.31 8.95 -8.46
N THR A 379 -33.78 7.99 -9.24
CA THR A 379 -35.23 7.71 -9.35
C THR A 379 -35.81 7.28 -8.01
N LEU A 380 -35.08 6.46 -7.25
CA LEU A 380 -35.48 6.03 -5.92
C LEU A 380 -35.60 7.22 -4.96
N ASP A 381 -34.63 8.11 -4.94
CA ASP A 381 -34.64 9.31 -4.08
C ASP A 381 -35.84 10.22 -4.41
N GLU A 382 -36.18 10.38 -5.69
CA GLU A 382 -37.36 11.14 -6.12
C GLU A 382 -38.67 10.51 -5.66
N VAL A 383 -38.80 9.17 -5.72
CA VAL A 383 -39.97 8.44 -5.22
C VAL A 383 -40.10 8.59 -3.71
N VAL A 384 -38.99 8.42 -2.97
CA VAL A 384 -38.98 8.59 -1.51
C VAL A 384 -39.37 10.01 -1.12
N ALA A 385 -38.86 11.03 -1.83
CA ALA A 385 -39.22 12.43 -1.57
C ALA A 385 -40.72 12.68 -1.82
N LYS A 386 -41.31 12.10 -2.87
CA LYS A 386 -42.75 12.17 -3.12
C LYS A 386 -43.55 11.48 -2.02
N MET A 387 -43.12 10.29 -1.57
CA MET A 387 -43.79 9.57 -0.48
C MET A 387 -43.77 10.35 0.84
N LYS A 388 -42.63 10.96 1.19
CA LYS A 388 -42.54 11.83 2.39
C LYS A 388 -43.51 13.00 2.33
N LYS A 389 -43.71 13.62 1.16
CA LYS A 389 -44.72 14.69 0.99
C LYS A 389 -46.14 14.18 1.25
N PHE A 390 -46.44 12.94 0.88
CA PHE A 390 -47.73 12.31 1.18
C PHE A 390 -47.91 12.00 2.68
N GLU A 391 -46.83 11.65 3.39
CA GLU A 391 -46.87 11.37 4.84
C GLU A 391 -47.02 12.62 5.71
N THR A 392 -46.48 13.77 5.27
CA THR A 392 -46.54 15.00 6.07
C THR A 392 -47.89 15.71 6.05
N ASP A 393 -48.77 15.40 5.09
CA ASP A 393 -50.10 16.01 5.03
C ASP A 393 -51.25 15.10 4.52
N PRO A 394 -51.37 13.85 4.99
CA PRO A 394 -52.51 13.01 4.65
C PRO A 394 -53.80 13.60 5.24
N LYS A 395 -53.70 14.26 6.41
CA LYS A 395 -54.86 14.87 7.06
C LYS A 395 -55.45 16.02 6.26
N SER A 396 -54.69 16.92 5.62
CA SER A 396 -55.33 18.01 4.87
C SER A 396 -55.97 17.53 3.57
N LEU A 397 -55.44 16.53 2.87
CA LEU A 397 -56.06 16.02 1.65
C LEU A 397 -57.38 15.30 1.95
N PHE A 398 -57.38 14.42 2.96
CA PHE A 398 -58.61 13.76 3.38
C PHE A 398 -59.62 14.75 3.97
N GLN A 399 -59.17 15.68 4.81
CA GLN A 399 -60.03 16.69 5.42
C GLN A 399 -60.61 17.64 4.37
N LYS A 400 -59.82 18.14 3.41
CA LYS A 400 -60.31 19.00 2.32
C LYS A 400 -61.29 18.24 1.42
N SER A 401 -61.02 16.98 1.09
CA SER A 401 -61.95 16.14 0.33
C SER A 401 -63.27 15.96 1.09
N LEU A 402 -63.19 15.68 2.39
CA LEU A 402 -64.34 15.46 3.26
C LEU A 402 -65.16 16.76 3.42
N GLU A 403 -64.52 17.90 3.66
CA GLU A 403 -65.18 19.22 3.74
C GLU A 403 -65.78 19.68 2.39
N SER A 404 -65.20 19.25 1.27
CA SER A 404 -65.73 19.55 -0.07
C SER A 404 -66.97 18.72 -0.43
N LEU A 405 -67.09 17.52 0.13
CA LEU A 405 -68.19 16.59 -0.16
C LEU A 405 -69.31 16.65 0.88
N PHE A 406 -68.97 16.98 2.13
CA PHE A 406 -69.86 16.93 3.26
C PHE A 406 -69.95 18.27 4.02
N ILE A 407 -71.09 18.45 4.69
CA ILE A 407 -71.37 19.48 5.67
C ILE A 407 -71.24 18.81 7.03
N ALA A 408 -70.40 19.36 7.90
CA ALA A 408 -70.28 18.93 9.28
C ALA A 408 -71.36 19.56 10.16
N SER A 409 -71.91 18.76 11.06
CA SER A 409 -72.62 19.25 12.26
C SER A 409 -71.64 19.70 13.34
N ASP A 410 -72.16 20.33 14.39
CA ASP A 410 -71.43 20.51 15.65
C ASP A 410 -71.14 19.16 16.32
N VAL A 411 -70.24 19.14 17.30
CA VAL A 411 -69.91 17.91 18.03
C VAL A 411 -71.01 17.60 19.05
N PHE A 412 -71.59 16.40 18.98
CA PHE A 412 -72.56 15.89 19.95
C PHE A 412 -72.01 14.62 20.61
N ARG A 413 -71.80 14.65 21.92
CA ARG A 413 -71.24 13.54 22.72
C ARG A 413 -69.96 12.94 22.12
N GLY A 414 -69.07 13.80 21.62
CA GLY A 414 -67.79 13.39 21.01
C GLY A 414 -67.90 12.87 19.57
N ARG A 415 -69.10 12.83 18.98
CA ARG A 415 -69.35 12.43 17.58
C ARG A 415 -69.65 13.66 16.72
N ARG A 416 -69.36 13.55 15.42
CA ARG A 416 -69.70 14.55 14.41
C ARG A 416 -70.44 13.88 13.26
N TYR A 417 -71.58 14.41 12.88
CA TYR A 417 -72.39 13.93 11.76
C TYR A 417 -72.03 14.72 10.51
N TRP A 418 -71.97 14.02 9.40
CA TRP A 418 -71.61 14.55 8.09
C TRP A 418 -72.74 14.29 7.11
N LEU A 419 -73.24 15.35 6.49
CA LEU A 419 -74.30 15.30 5.48
C LEU A 419 -73.68 15.63 4.12
N THR A 420 -73.97 14.87 3.06
CA THR A 420 -73.47 15.23 1.72
C THR A 420 -73.93 16.64 1.33
N ARG A 421 -73.11 17.39 0.59
CA ARG A 421 -73.48 18.73 0.12
C ARG A 421 -74.47 18.72 -1.05
N LYS A 422 -74.49 17.63 -1.81
CA LYS A 422 -75.29 17.48 -3.03
C LYS A 422 -76.21 16.27 -2.94
N ASN A 423 -77.35 16.38 -3.63
CA ASN A 423 -78.29 15.27 -3.82
C ASN A 423 -77.76 14.30 -4.87
N TYR A 424 -76.96 13.35 -4.40
CA TYR A 424 -76.51 12.22 -5.21
C TYR A 424 -77.58 11.13 -5.20
N LYS A 425 -77.98 10.66 -6.39
CA LYS A 425 -78.81 9.46 -6.53
C LYS A 425 -77.96 8.22 -6.26
N LEU A 426 -77.72 7.92 -4.98
CA LEU A 426 -76.93 6.77 -4.53
C LEU A 426 -77.83 5.63 -4.08
N HIS A 427 -77.40 4.39 -4.28
CA HIS A 427 -77.99 3.27 -3.54
C HIS A 427 -77.45 3.26 -2.11
N ILE A 428 -78.19 2.65 -1.18
CA ILE A 428 -77.79 2.58 0.23
C ILE A 428 -76.42 1.93 0.44
N ALA A 429 -76.07 0.92 -0.36
CA ALA A 429 -74.76 0.28 -0.33
C ALA A 429 -73.62 1.24 -0.74
N ASP A 430 -73.86 2.11 -1.73
CA ASP A 430 -72.89 3.12 -2.16
C ASP A 430 -72.73 4.21 -1.09
N ALA A 431 -73.85 4.63 -0.48
CA ALA A 431 -73.83 5.59 0.62
C ALA A 431 -73.04 5.04 1.82
N HIS A 432 -73.25 3.77 2.18
CA HIS A 432 -72.51 3.10 3.24
C HIS A 432 -71.00 3.01 2.92
N SER A 433 -70.67 2.56 1.71
CA SER A 433 -69.27 2.46 1.24
C SER A 433 -68.57 3.83 1.25
N MET A 434 -69.29 4.88 0.88
CA MET A 434 -68.78 6.25 0.92
C MET A 434 -68.51 6.71 2.36
N CYS A 435 -69.38 6.40 3.33
CA CYS A 435 -69.12 6.70 4.74
C CYS A 435 -67.89 5.96 5.27
N LEU A 436 -67.77 4.65 4.99
CA LEU A 436 -66.63 3.82 5.41
C LEU A 436 -65.30 4.34 4.86
N ARG A 437 -65.28 4.77 3.60
CA ARG A 437 -64.08 5.33 2.95
C ARG A 437 -63.49 6.53 3.70
N TYR A 438 -64.31 7.27 4.43
CA TYR A 438 -63.90 8.44 5.22
C TYR A 438 -63.81 8.14 6.73
N GLY A 439 -63.78 6.86 7.12
CA GLY A 439 -63.66 6.45 8.52
C GLY A 439 -64.94 6.64 9.34
N GLY A 440 -66.09 6.81 8.70
CA GLY A 440 -67.41 6.89 9.33
C GLY A 440 -68.31 5.71 8.95
N TYR A 441 -69.59 5.80 9.32
CA TYR A 441 -70.62 4.84 8.95
C TYR A 441 -71.95 5.60 8.77
N LEU A 442 -72.98 4.94 8.21
CA LEU A 442 -74.31 5.54 8.10
C LEU A 442 -74.85 5.86 9.50
N VAL A 443 -75.52 6.99 9.67
CA VAL A 443 -75.97 7.44 10.99
C VAL A 443 -76.91 6.43 11.63
N GLU A 444 -76.60 6.06 12.88
CA GLU A 444 -77.45 5.28 13.78
C GLU A 444 -77.90 6.24 14.87
N ILE A 445 -79.21 6.29 15.14
CA ILE A 445 -79.79 7.20 16.14
C ILE A 445 -80.29 6.36 17.30
N ASP A 446 -79.62 6.48 18.46
CA ASP A 446 -79.82 5.58 19.60
C ASP A 446 -80.53 6.27 20.78
N SER A 447 -80.86 7.56 20.66
CA SER A 447 -81.54 8.31 21.72
C SER A 447 -82.41 9.44 21.19
N GLN A 448 -83.40 9.84 21.99
CA GLN A 448 -84.27 10.97 21.66
C GLN A 448 -83.50 12.30 21.54
N ASP A 449 -82.47 12.50 22.38
CA ASP A 449 -81.61 13.69 22.32
C ASP A 449 -80.81 13.75 21.02
N GLU A 450 -80.24 12.62 20.60
CA GLU A 450 -79.51 12.49 19.33
C GLU A 450 -80.45 12.71 18.14
N PHE A 451 -81.65 12.15 18.18
CA PHE A 451 -82.67 12.38 17.15
C PHE A 451 -82.99 13.88 17.03
N ASN A 452 -83.21 14.56 18.14
CA ASN A 452 -83.49 15.99 18.16
C ASN A 452 -82.30 16.81 17.62
N PHE A 453 -81.06 16.44 17.98
CA PHE A 453 -79.83 17.06 17.49
C PHE A 453 -79.68 16.89 15.96
N VAL A 454 -79.75 15.66 15.47
CA VAL A 454 -79.63 15.34 14.03
C VAL A 454 -80.75 16.01 13.25
N ARG A 455 -81.99 16.00 13.76
CA ARG A 455 -83.12 16.70 13.14
C ARG A 455 -82.87 18.20 13.00
N ALA A 456 -82.39 18.86 14.06
CA ALA A 456 -82.07 20.29 14.01
C ALA A 456 -80.96 20.59 12.99
N PHE A 457 -79.94 19.74 12.93
CA PHE A 457 -78.86 19.83 11.93
C PHE A 457 -79.38 19.68 10.49
N LEU A 458 -80.27 18.71 10.23
CA LEU A 458 -80.88 18.52 8.90
C LEU A 458 -81.83 19.66 8.53
N GLN A 459 -82.61 20.18 9.49
CA GLN A 459 -83.51 21.31 9.27
C GLN A 459 -82.77 22.61 8.94
N LYS A 460 -81.54 22.77 9.45
CA LYS A 460 -80.65 23.88 9.08
C LYS A 460 -80.12 23.74 7.64
N ASN A 461 -80.01 22.50 7.14
CA ASN A 461 -79.45 22.17 5.83
C ASN A 461 -80.52 21.54 4.91
N LYS A 462 -81.56 22.32 4.55
CA LYS A 462 -82.76 21.90 3.78
C LYS A 462 -82.49 21.56 2.30
N ILE A 463 -81.51 20.70 2.04
CA ILE A 463 -81.03 20.36 0.70
C ILE A 463 -81.68 19.05 0.18
N PHE A 464 -82.26 18.25 1.08
CA PHE A 464 -82.70 16.88 0.78
C PHE A 464 -84.14 16.63 1.23
N TYR A 465 -84.87 15.84 0.44
CA TYR A 465 -86.22 15.36 0.77
C TYR A 465 -86.19 14.07 1.62
N SER A 466 -85.14 13.26 1.44
CA SER A 466 -84.90 12.03 2.19
C SER A 466 -83.40 11.80 2.35
N ILE A 467 -83.01 11.09 3.41
CA ILE A 467 -81.62 10.71 3.70
C ILE A 467 -81.55 9.23 4.06
N PHE A 468 -80.43 8.58 3.75
CA PHE A 468 -80.17 7.21 4.20
C PHE A 468 -79.59 7.21 5.61
N THR A 469 -80.06 6.28 6.44
CA THR A 469 -79.59 6.03 7.81
C THR A 469 -79.23 4.56 7.97
N GLY A 470 -78.33 4.22 8.91
CA GLY A 470 -77.90 2.84 9.19
C GLY A 470 -78.95 2.01 9.94
N GLY A 471 -79.89 2.69 10.62
CA GLY A 471 -80.97 2.09 11.38
C GLY A 471 -81.29 2.92 12.62
N ILE A 472 -82.43 2.66 13.24
CA ILE A 472 -82.77 3.11 14.60
C ILE A 472 -82.67 1.85 15.45
N ARG A 473 -81.87 1.87 16.52
CA ARG A 473 -81.84 0.77 17.50
C ARG A 473 -82.95 0.89 18.53
#